data_AF-A0A4Q2YZQ6-F1
#
_entry.id   AF-A0A4Q2YZQ6-F1
#
_cell.length_a   1.000
_cell.length_b   1.000
_cell.length_c   1.000
_cell.angle_alpha   90.00
_cell.angle_beta   90.00
_cell.angle_gamma   90.00
#
_symmetry.space_group_name_H-M   'P 1'
#
loop_
_entity.id
_entity.type
_entity.pdbx_description
1 polymer ?
#
loop_
_entity_poly.entity_id
_entity_poly.type
_entity_poly.pdbx_seq_one_letter_code
_entity_poly.pdbx_strand_id
1 'polypeptide(L)'
;MRFVTYRTVETEPRLGLLHDGLVIDVEYFGGAIGHDLPSTMLDFIDLGPVALRFLQEAVATASTADLVGTSLPEGNVTLLAPIPRPRKNIFGIGLNYTEHVAESARSLDTSNELPKQPVIFSKPPTAVVAWNDPIRHNARVTQQLDWETELAVIIGSTARHVEEAGALNHVFGYTVINDVSARDCRRAGQWIVSKGQDSFAPMGPCIVTADEIGDPHDL
;
A
#
# COMPACT_ATOMS: atom_id res chain seq x y z
N MET A 1 5.69 -8.93 -9.52
CA MET A 1 6.22 -7.64 -10.01
C MET A 1 6.24 -6.62 -8.90
N ARG A 2 7.06 -5.56 -9.02
CA ARG A 2 7.12 -4.44 -8.06
C ARG A 2 6.55 -3.18 -8.71
N PHE A 3 5.33 -2.82 -8.36
CA PHE A 3 4.68 -1.60 -8.86
C PHE A 3 4.99 -0.41 -7.96
N VAL A 4 5.32 0.73 -8.54
CA VAL A 4 5.60 1.98 -7.84
C VAL A 4 4.71 3.10 -8.38
N THR A 5 4.43 4.09 -7.55
CA THR A 5 4.02 5.41 -8.05
C THR A 5 5.23 6.32 -7.93
N TYR A 6 5.60 6.98 -9.01
CA TYR A 6 6.78 7.85 -9.04
C TYR A 6 6.43 9.20 -9.65
N ARG A 7 7.32 10.17 -9.47
CA ARG A 7 7.28 11.43 -10.22
C ARG A 7 8.69 11.90 -10.55
N THR A 8 8.79 12.73 -11.57
CA THR A 8 9.96 13.56 -11.84
C THR A 8 9.70 14.99 -11.37
N VAL A 9 10.64 15.90 -11.62
CA VAL A 9 10.43 17.35 -11.43
C VAL A 9 9.42 17.95 -12.41
N GLU A 10 9.17 17.28 -13.53
CA GLU A 10 8.36 17.78 -14.65
C GLU A 10 7.00 17.09 -14.76
N THR A 11 6.80 15.98 -14.06
CA THR A 11 5.59 15.15 -14.20
C THR A 11 4.77 15.13 -12.93
N GLU A 12 3.45 15.00 -13.10
CA GLU A 12 2.56 14.51 -12.07
C GLU A 12 2.93 13.07 -11.64
N PRO A 13 2.35 12.54 -10.54
CA PRO A 13 2.51 11.14 -10.16
C PRO A 13 2.08 10.18 -11.27
N ARG A 14 2.94 9.19 -11.57
CA ARG A 14 2.76 8.20 -12.63
C ARG A 14 3.03 6.79 -12.14
N LEU A 15 2.42 5.83 -12.80
CA LEU A 15 2.61 4.40 -12.57
C LEU A 15 3.93 3.94 -13.19
N GLY A 16 4.74 3.28 -12.37
CA GLY A 16 5.98 2.66 -12.82
C GLY A 16 6.12 1.22 -12.35
N LEU A 17 7.05 0.51 -12.98
CA LEU A 17 7.53 -0.81 -12.57
C LEU A 17 8.99 -0.72 -12.20
N LEU A 18 9.35 -1.22 -11.01
CA LEU A 18 10.73 -1.35 -10.62
C LEU A 18 11.33 -2.63 -11.21
N HIS A 19 12.32 -2.49 -12.08
CA HIS A 19 13.00 -3.59 -12.76
C HIS A 19 14.47 -3.24 -12.99
N ASP A 20 15.39 -4.03 -12.44
CA ASP A 20 16.85 -3.88 -12.61
C ASP A 20 17.41 -2.46 -12.37
N GLY A 21 16.92 -1.79 -11.32
CA GLY A 21 17.35 -0.42 -10.96
C GLY A 21 16.75 0.67 -11.86
N LEU A 22 15.82 0.31 -12.74
CA LEU A 22 15.03 1.22 -13.55
C LEU A 22 13.59 1.28 -13.04
N VAL A 23 12.96 2.42 -13.27
CA VAL A 23 11.51 2.61 -13.22
C VAL A 23 11.01 2.71 -14.64
N ILE A 24 10.30 1.68 -15.09
CA ILE A 24 9.65 1.64 -16.40
C ILE A 24 8.27 2.31 -16.26
N ASP A 25 8.04 3.42 -16.98
CA ASP A 25 6.74 4.09 -17.02
C ASP A 25 5.75 3.23 -17.81
N VAL A 26 4.64 2.84 -17.17
CA VAL A 26 3.71 1.85 -17.74
C VAL A 26 2.97 2.41 -18.97
N GLU A 27 2.61 3.69 -18.98
CA GLU A 27 1.91 4.31 -20.12
C GLU A 27 2.87 4.49 -21.30
N TYR A 28 4.09 4.98 -21.08
CA TYR A 28 5.07 5.14 -22.17
C TYR A 28 5.56 3.80 -22.71
N PHE A 29 5.79 2.82 -21.83
CA PHE A 29 6.13 1.47 -22.25
C PHE A 29 5.01 0.86 -23.09
N GLY A 30 3.76 0.96 -22.62
CA GLY A 30 2.58 0.56 -23.39
C GLY A 30 2.57 1.19 -24.79
N GLY A 31 2.75 2.51 -24.87
CA GLY A 31 2.80 3.23 -26.14
C GLY A 31 3.91 2.74 -27.08
N ALA A 32 5.10 2.44 -26.56
CA ALA A 32 6.22 1.91 -27.34
C ALA A 32 5.92 0.53 -27.96
N ILE A 33 5.16 -0.30 -27.26
CA ILE A 33 4.73 -1.62 -27.74
C ILE A 33 3.35 -1.62 -28.42
N GLY A 34 2.74 -0.45 -28.62
CA GLY A 34 1.46 -0.31 -29.34
C GLY A 34 0.21 -0.61 -28.52
N HIS A 35 0.26 -0.47 -27.20
CA HIS A 35 -0.85 -0.73 -26.28
C HIS A 35 -1.19 0.51 -25.43
N ASP A 36 -2.49 0.77 -25.25
CA ASP A 36 -2.97 1.84 -24.38
C ASP A 36 -3.01 1.35 -22.92
N LEU A 37 -2.00 1.73 -22.14
CA LEU A 37 -1.90 1.39 -20.72
C LEU A 37 -2.01 2.66 -19.86
N PRO A 38 -2.67 2.60 -18.69
CA PRO A 38 -2.91 3.77 -17.87
C PRO A 38 -1.65 4.25 -17.18
N SER A 39 -1.57 5.57 -16.96
CA SER A 39 -0.50 6.21 -16.20
C SER A 39 -0.73 6.21 -14.68
N THR A 40 -1.81 5.64 -14.14
CA THR A 40 -2.06 5.60 -12.69
C THR A 40 -2.22 4.17 -12.14
N MET A 41 -1.73 3.95 -10.92
CA MET A 41 -1.81 2.66 -10.22
C MET A 41 -3.25 2.13 -10.12
N LEU A 42 -4.18 3.00 -9.73
CA LEU A 42 -5.56 2.61 -9.49
C LEU A 42 -6.31 2.25 -10.78
N ASP A 43 -6.02 2.96 -11.87
CA ASP A 43 -6.61 2.64 -13.17
C ASP A 43 -6.03 1.35 -13.74
N PHE A 44 -4.74 1.07 -13.51
CA PHE A 44 -4.15 -0.23 -13.86
C PHE A 44 -4.76 -1.39 -13.08
N ILE A 45 -4.95 -1.22 -11.77
CA ILE A 45 -5.63 -2.22 -10.93
C ILE A 45 -7.04 -2.52 -11.46
N ASP A 46 -7.77 -1.50 -11.91
CA ASP A 46 -9.13 -1.66 -12.46
C ASP A 46 -9.18 -2.48 -13.76
N LEU A 47 -8.09 -2.53 -14.53
CA LEU A 47 -8.00 -3.41 -15.71
C LEU A 47 -8.01 -4.90 -15.34
N GLY A 48 -7.70 -5.21 -14.09
CA GLY A 48 -7.79 -6.55 -13.54
C GLY A 48 -6.65 -7.49 -13.96
N PRO A 49 -6.80 -8.80 -13.65
CA PRO A 49 -5.69 -9.75 -13.69
C PRO A 49 -5.18 -10.08 -15.11
N VAL A 50 -5.97 -9.81 -16.15
CA VAL A 50 -5.53 -9.99 -17.55
C VAL A 50 -4.47 -8.97 -17.92
N ALA A 51 -4.66 -7.70 -17.52
CA ALA A 51 -3.69 -6.63 -17.79
C ALA A 51 -2.39 -6.84 -17.01
N LEU A 52 -2.47 -7.36 -15.78
CA LEU A 52 -1.30 -7.75 -15.01
C LEU A 52 -0.46 -8.81 -15.75
N ARG A 53 -1.07 -9.92 -16.19
CA ARG A 53 -0.36 -10.96 -16.94
C ARG A 53 0.22 -10.45 -18.26
N PHE A 54 -0.55 -9.65 -18.99
CA PHE A 54 -0.06 -9.00 -20.22
C PHE A 54 1.19 -8.17 -19.94
N LEU A 55 1.17 -7.32 -18.91
CA LEU A 55 2.31 -6.47 -18.58
C LEU A 55 3.51 -7.28 -18.09
N GLN A 56 3.29 -8.37 -17.34
CA GLN A 56 4.34 -9.32 -16.94
C GLN A 56 5.06 -9.90 -18.16
N GLU A 57 4.29 -10.44 -19.12
CA GLU A 57 4.83 -11.04 -20.35
C GLU A 57 5.54 -10.00 -21.23
N ALA A 58 4.94 -8.81 -21.39
CA ALA A 58 5.50 -7.72 -22.17
C ALA A 58 6.84 -7.24 -21.61
N VAL A 59 6.94 -7.04 -20.29
CA VAL A 59 8.20 -6.62 -19.64
C VAL A 59 9.25 -7.73 -19.70
N ALA A 60 8.85 -8.99 -19.49
CA ALA A 60 9.77 -10.13 -19.55
C ALA A 60 10.38 -10.36 -20.95
N THR A 61 9.70 -9.89 -22.00
CA THR A 61 10.14 -10.04 -23.39
C THR A 61 10.63 -8.73 -24.02
N ALA A 62 10.65 -7.64 -23.25
CA ALA A 62 11.06 -6.32 -23.71
C ALA A 62 12.53 -6.33 -24.16
N SER A 63 12.78 -5.77 -25.34
CA SER A 63 14.13 -5.49 -25.81
C SER A 63 14.64 -4.19 -25.19
N THR A 64 15.96 -3.97 -25.25
CA THR A 64 16.54 -2.68 -24.84
C THR A 64 15.92 -1.50 -25.60
N ALA A 65 15.53 -1.69 -26.86
CA ALA A 65 14.90 -0.64 -27.65
C ALA A 65 13.53 -0.23 -27.10
N ASP A 66 12.76 -1.17 -26.54
CA ASP A 66 11.45 -0.89 -25.94
C ASP A 66 11.56 -0.10 -24.62
N LEU A 67 12.72 -0.18 -23.96
CA LEU A 67 13.01 0.51 -22.70
C LEU A 67 13.58 1.93 -22.89
N VAL A 68 14.10 2.25 -24.08
CA VAL A 68 14.64 3.57 -24.39
C VAL A 68 13.51 4.60 -24.46
N GLY A 69 13.59 5.63 -23.61
CA GLY A 69 12.57 6.68 -23.54
C GLY A 69 11.31 6.32 -22.76
N THR A 70 11.20 5.08 -22.29
CA THR A 70 10.07 4.59 -21.47
C THR A 70 10.50 4.27 -20.03
N SER A 71 11.80 4.29 -19.74
CA SER A 71 12.36 3.99 -18.42
C SER A 71 13.35 5.05 -17.93
N LEU A 72 13.44 5.19 -16.61
CA LEU A 72 14.36 6.10 -15.92
C LEU A 72 15.14 5.34 -14.85
N PRO A 73 16.41 5.70 -14.54
CA PRO A 73 17.08 5.19 -13.36
C PRO A 73 16.28 5.49 -12.09
N GLU A 74 16.15 4.52 -11.19
CA GLU A 74 15.41 4.69 -9.92
C GLU A 74 15.88 5.91 -9.12
N GLY A 75 17.20 6.15 -9.08
CA GLY A 75 17.78 7.30 -8.38
C GLY A 75 17.45 8.67 -8.99
N ASN A 76 16.87 8.73 -10.18
CA ASN A 76 16.49 9.96 -10.86
C ASN A 76 15.01 10.33 -10.65
N VAL A 77 14.25 9.50 -9.94
CA VAL A 77 12.84 9.74 -9.66
C VAL A 77 12.58 9.86 -8.16
N THR A 78 11.48 10.52 -7.81
CA THR A 78 10.94 10.45 -6.45
C THR A 78 9.83 9.41 -6.44
N LEU A 79 10.02 8.28 -5.74
CA LEU A 79 8.90 7.37 -5.50
C LEU A 79 8.02 7.94 -4.39
N LEU A 80 6.72 7.73 -4.55
CA LEU A 80 5.68 8.12 -3.61
C LEU A 80 5.14 6.86 -2.93
N ALA A 81 4.16 7.02 -2.03
CA ALA A 81 3.34 5.88 -1.64
C ALA A 81 2.78 5.19 -2.90
N PRO A 82 2.75 3.85 -2.99
CA PRO A 82 2.26 3.16 -4.18
C PRO A 82 0.83 3.55 -4.55
N ILE A 83 -0.01 3.89 -3.56
CA ILE A 83 -1.32 4.49 -3.75
C ILE A 83 -1.39 5.77 -2.92
N PRO A 84 -0.95 6.94 -3.45
CA PRO A 84 -0.91 8.18 -2.67
C PRO A 84 -2.28 8.63 -2.16
N ARG A 85 -3.34 8.25 -2.89
CA ARG A 85 -4.73 8.56 -2.52
C ARG A 85 -5.64 7.37 -2.76
N PRO A 86 -5.84 6.50 -1.76
CA PRO A 86 -6.82 5.42 -1.87
C PRO A 86 -8.25 5.94 -2.10
N ARG A 87 -9.05 5.22 -2.91
CA ARG A 87 -10.46 5.58 -3.21
C ARG A 87 -11.39 5.44 -2.02
N LYS A 88 -11.01 4.59 -1.06
CA LYS A 88 -11.71 4.36 0.21
C LYS A 88 -10.74 4.57 1.36
N ASN A 89 -11.25 4.69 2.59
CA ASN A 89 -10.40 4.64 3.76
C ASN A 89 -9.56 3.36 3.78
N ILE A 90 -8.40 3.45 4.41
CA ILE A 90 -7.60 2.28 4.76
C ILE A 90 -8.28 1.65 5.97
N PHE A 91 -8.65 0.37 5.87
CA PHE A 91 -9.23 -0.38 6.98
C PHE A 91 -8.11 -1.11 7.70
N GLY A 92 -7.95 -0.83 8.99
CA GLY A 92 -6.98 -1.50 9.85
C GLY A 92 -7.64 -2.54 10.74
N ILE A 93 -6.90 -3.59 11.07
CA ILE A 93 -7.34 -4.67 11.95
C ILE A 93 -6.53 -4.61 13.24
N GLY A 94 -7.19 -4.21 14.33
CA GLY A 94 -6.57 -4.16 15.65
C GLY A 94 -6.50 -5.54 16.30
N LEU A 95 -5.51 -5.72 17.17
CA LEU A 95 -5.38 -6.91 18.04
C LEU A 95 -5.30 -8.23 17.23
N ASN A 96 -4.65 -8.19 16.06
CA ASN A 96 -4.58 -9.31 15.12
C ASN A 96 -3.35 -10.22 15.30
N TYR A 97 -2.44 -9.87 16.22
CA TYR A 97 -1.29 -10.69 16.62
C TYR A 97 -1.41 -10.99 18.11
N THR A 98 -1.46 -12.27 18.47
CA THR A 98 -1.68 -12.73 19.86
C THR A 98 -0.63 -12.19 20.83
N GLU A 99 0.63 -12.08 20.37
CA GLU A 99 1.74 -11.49 21.14
C GLU A 99 1.51 -10.00 21.42
N HIS A 100 1.00 -9.26 20.42
CA HIS A 100 0.68 -7.85 20.56
C HIS A 100 -0.55 -7.60 21.46
N VAL A 101 -1.53 -8.52 21.48
CA VAL A 101 -2.65 -8.44 22.43
C VAL A 101 -2.15 -8.55 23.86
N ALA A 102 -1.25 -9.49 24.14
CA ALA A 102 -0.67 -9.66 25.46
C ALA A 102 0.17 -8.46 25.90
N GLU A 103 0.83 -7.77 24.97
CA GLU A 103 1.55 -6.51 25.23
C GLU A 103 0.61 -5.34 25.49
N SER A 104 -0.38 -5.12 24.61
CA SER A 104 -1.36 -4.04 24.72
C SER A 104 -2.14 -4.13 26.04
N ALA A 105 -2.52 -5.34 26.45
CA ALA A 105 -3.16 -5.59 27.74
C ALA A 105 -2.33 -5.15 28.96
N ARG A 106 -0.99 -5.21 28.86
CA ARG A 106 -0.07 -4.81 29.94
C ARG A 106 0.13 -3.30 30.02
N SER A 107 -0.02 -2.58 28.91
CA SER A 107 0.33 -1.16 28.78
C SER A 107 -0.88 -0.23 28.66
N LEU A 108 -1.99 -0.74 28.16
CA LEU A 108 -3.23 -0.02 27.91
C LEU A 108 -4.33 -0.79 28.62
N ASP A 109 -5.04 -0.15 29.53
CA ASP A 109 -6.12 -0.70 30.39
C ASP A 109 -7.25 -1.37 29.57
N THR A 110 -6.94 -2.51 28.96
CA THR A 110 -7.71 -3.22 27.94
C THR A 110 -7.80 -4.69 28.35
N SER A 111 -8.93 -5.32 28.03
CA SER A 111 -9.20 -6.71 28.39
C SER A 111 -8.16 -7.67 27.81
N ASN A 112 -7.73 -8.65 28.61
CA ASN A 112 -6.90 -9.78 28.15
C ASN A 112 -7.64 -10.76 27.22
N GLU A 113 -8.95 -10.60 27.03
CA GLU A 113 -9.72 -11.48 26.18
C GLU A 113 -9.46 -11.15 24.70
N LEU A 114 -9.00 -12.16 23.96
CA LEU A 114 -8.89 -12.07 22.51
C LEU A 114 -10.25 -11.73 21.89
N PRO A 115 -10.31 -10.76 20.97
CA PRO A 115 -11.57 -10.39 20.35
C PRO A 115 -12.11 -11.56 19.51
N LYS A 116 -13.40 -11.88 19.68
CA LYS A 116 -14.07 -12.97 18.92
C LYS A 116 -14.33 -12.61 17.45
N GLN A 117 -14.17 -11.34 17.10
CA GLN A 117 -14.33 -10.80 15.75
C GLN A 117 -13.24 -9.75 15.52
N PRO A 118 -12.79 -9.53 14.27
CA PRO A 118 -11.78 -8.53 13.97
C PRO A 118 -12.17 -7.14 14.48
N VAL A 119 -11.25 -6.46 15.19
CA VAL A 119 -11.46 -5.07 15.61
C VAL A 119 -11.12 -4.16 14.43
N ILE A 120 -12.15 -3.66 13.76
CA ILE A 120 -11.97 -2.85 12.55
C ILE A 120 -11.95 -1.36 12.92
N PHE A 121 -10.94 -0.66 12.42
CA PHE A 121 -10.90 0.81 12.40
C PHE A 121 -10.53 1.31 11.01
N SER A 122 -10.45 2.62 10.84
CA SER A 122 -10.03 3.18 9.55
C SER A 122 -9.13 4.40 9.69
N LYS A 123 -8.29 4.59 8.67
CA LYS A 123 -7.49 5.80 8.45
C LYS A 123 -7.98 6.48 7.17
N PRO A 124 -8.16 7.81 7.15
CA PRO A 124 -8.59 8.51 5.96
C PRO A 124 -7.49 8.49 4.88
N PRO A 125 -7.84 8.58 3.58
CA PRO A 125 -6.86 8.67 2.49
C PRO A 125 -5.88 9.84 2.60
N THR A 126 -6.19 10.86 3.40
CA THR A 126 -5.30 12.01 3.68
C THR A 126 -4.12 11.65 4.59
N ALA A 127 -4.18 10.53 5.33
CA ALA A 127 -3.09 10.11 6.21
C ALA A 127 -1.88 9.54 5.45
N VAL A 128 -2.06 9.17 4.18
CA VAL A 128 -1.03 8.50 3.37
C VAL A 128 0.10 9.45 3.00
N VAL A 129 1.32 8.97 3.21
CA VAL A 129 2.58 9.60 2.78
C VAL A 129 3.53 8.50 2.29
N ALA A 130 4.61 8.85 1.59
CA ALA A 130 5.60 7.87 1.17
C ALA A 130 6.29 7.20 2.39
N TRP A 131 6.82 6.00 2.21
CA TRP A 131 7.48 5.23 3.28
C TRP A 131 8.65 5.98 3.94
N ASN A 132 9.26 6.92 3.23
CA ASN A 132 10.39 7.75 3.68
C ASN A 132 10.01 9.20 3.99
N ASP A 133 8.73 9.56 3.88
CA ASP A 133 8.26 10.89 4.27
C ASP A 133 8.24 11.05 5.80
N PRO A 134 8.47 12.26 6.33
CA PRO A 134 8.49 12.49 7.76
C PRO A 134 7.09 12.38 8.39
N ILE A 135 7.04 11.79 9.60
CA ILE A 135 5.85 11.79 10.44
C ILE A 135 5.68 13.15 11.12
N ARG A 136 4.53 13.77 10.94
CA ARG A 136 4.16 15.05 11.54
C ARG A 136 3.70 14.85 12.97
N HIS A 137 4.58 15.11 13.94
CA HIS A 137 4.19 15.11 15.34
C HIS A 137 3.46 16.41 15.72
N ASN A 138 2.23 16.28 16.20
CA ASN A 138 1.49 17.38 16.81
C ASN A 138 1.43 17.21 18.33
N ALA A 139 2.35 17.86 19.04
CA ALA A 139 2.45 17.80 20.50
C ALA A 139 1.19 18.33 21.23
N ARG A 140 0.33 19.12 20.59
CA ARG A 140 -0.95 19.55 21.18
C ARG A 140 -2.01 18.45 21.15
N VAL A 141 -1.81 17.46 20.29
CA VAL A 141 -2.71 16.31 20.13
C VAL A 141 -2.19 15.16 20.99
N THR A 142 -0.93 14.75 20.80
CA THR A 142 -0.38 13.53 21.42
C THR A 142 1.02 13.74 22.02
N GLN A 143 1.26 13.08 23.15
CA GLN A 143 2.58 12.91 23.76
C GLN A 143 3.07 11.45 23.66
N GLN A 144 2.25 10.54 23.12
CA GLN A 144 2.55 9.11 23.00
C GLN A 144 2.40 8.68 21.53
N LEU A 145 3.30 9.19 20.69
CA LEU A 145 3.39 8.79 19.29
C LEU A 145 4.12 7.46 19.18
N ASP A 146 3.54 6.53 18.42
CA ASP A 146 4.04 5.16 18.31
C ASP A 146 3.89 4.63 16.88
N TRP A 147 4.67 3.61 16.55
CA TRP A 147 4.72 2.99 15.22
C TRP A 147 4.26 1.53 15.29
N GLU A 148 3.69 1.05 14.20
CA GLU A 148 3.23 -0.34 14.05
C GLU A 148 3.51 -0.76 12.61
N THR A 149 4.49 -1.64 12.39
CA THR A 149 4.78 -2.16 11.05
C THR A 149 3.75 -3.23 10.70
N GLU A 150 3.06 -3.04 9.59
CA GLU A 150 1.93 -3.88 9.19
C GLU A 150 2.04 -4.29 7.71
N LEU A 151 1.47 -5.44 7.39
CA LEU A 151 1.23 -5.88 6.01
C LEU A 151 -0.07 -5.23 5.50
N ALA A 152 0.05 -4.39 4.46
CA ALA A 152 -1.12 -3.87 3.76
C ALA A 152 -1.49 -4.77 2.58
N VAL A 153 -2.77 -5.18 2.54
CA VAL A 153 -3.35 -5.95 1.44
C VAL A 153 -4.05 -5.01 0.45
N ILE A 154 -3.65 -5.06 -0.81
CA ILE A 154 -4.23 -4.24 -1.88
C ILE A 154 -5.28 -5.06 -2.63
N ILE A 155 -6.54 -4.63 -2.52
CA ILE A 155 -7.65 -5.29 -3.20
C ILE A 155 -7.67 -4.89 -4.69
N GLY A 156 -7.64 -5.89 -5.56
CA GLY A 156 -7.52 -5.74 -7.01
C GLY A 156 -8.82 -5.86 -7.79
N SER A 157 -9.85 -6.47 -7.22
CA SER A 157 -11.14 -6.62 -7.88
C SER A 157 -12.29 -6.38 -6.92
N THR A 158 -13.46 -6.02 -7.48
CA THR A 158 -14.65 -5.79 -6.67
C THR A 158 -15.02 -7.09 -5.93
N ALA A 159 -15.11 -7.00 -4.60
CA ALA A 159 -15.46 -8.09 -3.72
C ALA A 159 -16.70 -7.72 -2.89
N ARG A 160 -17.69 -8.62 -2.81
CA ARG A 160 -18.88 -8.47 -1.98
C ARG A 160 -19.41 -9.85 -1.58
N HIS A 161 -19.67 -10.06 -0.29
CA HIS A 161 -20.13 -11.35 0.26
C HIS A 161 -19.25 -12.53 -0.22
N VAL A 162 -17.94 -12.34 -0.20
CA VAL A 162 -16.98 -13.35 -0.64
C VAL A 162 -16.84 -14.42 0.44
N GLU A 163 -16.80 -15.68 0.01
CA GLU A 163 -16.42 -16.80 0.87
C GLU A 163 -14.94 -16.69 1.26
N GLU A 164 -14.58 -17.16 2.44
CA GLU A 164 -13.22 -17.10 2.97
C GLU A 164 -12.20 -17.73 2.01
N ALA A 165 -12.51 -18.91 1.47
CA ALA A 165 -11.66 -19.62 0.51
C ALA A 165 -11.45 -18.87 -0.81
N GLY A 166 -12.31 -17.90 -1.12
CA GLY A 166 -12.20 -17.06 -2.32
C GLY A 166 -11.54 -15.71 -2.08
N ALA A 167 -11.26 -15.33 -0.82
CA ALA A 167 -10.84 -13.98 -0.47
C ALA A 167 -9.54 -13.56 -1.16
N LEU A 168 -8.54 -14.44 -1.20
CA LEU A 168 -7.22 -14.15 -1.78
C LEU A 168 -7.27 -13.96 -3.31
N ASN A 169 -8.29 -14.48 -3.99
CA ASN A 169 -8.46 -14.27 -5.44
C ASN A 169 -8.76 -12.80 -5.79
N HIS A 170 -9.12 -11.98 -4.81
CA HIS A 170 -9.39 -10.56 -4.98
C HIS A 170 -8.19 -9.66 -4.68
N VAL A 171 -7.05 -10.23 -4.26
CA VAL A 171 -5.86 -9.45 -3.89
C VAL A 171 -5.03 -9.16 -5.15
N PHE A 172 -4.75 -7.88 -5.39
CA PHE A 172 -3.78 -7.45 -6.41
C PHE A 172 -2.35 -7.69 -5.93
N GLY A 173 -2.11 -7.35 -4.67
CA GLY A 173 -0.78 -7.45 -4.09
C GLY A 173 -0.72 -6.92 -2.67
N TYR A 174 0.50 -6.72 -2.20
CA TYR A 174 0.83 -6.39 -0.82
C TYR A 174 1.85 -5.25 -0.78
N THR A 175 1.82 -4.45 0.28
CA THR A 175 2.84 -3.44 0.54
C THR A 175 3.08 -3.32 2.04
N VAL A 176 4.17 -2.67 2.43
CA VAL A 176 4.40 -2.33 3.84
C VAL A 176 3.66 -1.04 4.15
N ILE A 177 3.03 -0.99 5.32
CA ILE A 177 2.44 0.22 5.87
C ILE A 177 2.86 0.38 7.34
N ASN A 178 3.10 1.61 7.78
CA ASN A 178 3.26 1.92 9.19
C ASN A 178 1.95 2.50 9.73
N ASP A 179 1.29 1.80 10.66
CA ASP A 179 0.08 2.26 11.32
C ASP A 179 0.41 3.15 12.53
N VAL A 180 0.93 4.34 12.23
CA VAL A 180 1.31 5.31 13.26
C VAL A 180 0.10 5.66 14.12
N SER A 181 0.34 5.68 15.43
CA SER A 181 -0.68 5.76 16.46
C SER A 181 -0.35 6.82 17.50
N ALA A 182 -1.30 7.71 17.77
CA ALA A 182 -1.30 8.56 18.96
C ALA A 182 -2.00 7.82 20.12
N ARG A 183 -1.24 7.12 20.96
CA ARG A 183 -1.78 6.15 21.93
C ARG A 183 -2.67 6.77 23.01
N ASP A 184 -2.37 7.99 23.40
CA ASP A 184 -3.11 8.82 24.37
C ASP A 184 -4.35 9.51 23.77
N CYS A 185 -4.60 9.38 22.46
CA CYS A 185 -5.67 10.07 21.72
C CYS A 185 -6.88 9.18 21.39
N ARG A 186 -7.30 8.32 22.31
CA ARG A 186 -8.49 7.47 22.10
C ARG A 186 -9.75 8.17 22.62
N ARG A 187 -10.82 8.24 21.81
CA ARG A 187 -12.10 8.85 22.20
C ARG A 187 -13.24 7.85 22.16
N ALA A 188 -13.72 7.42 23.32
CA ALA A 188 -14.89 6.54 23.45
C ALA A 188 -14.88 5.33 22.49
N GLY A 189 -13.72 4.66 22.35
CA GLY A 189 -13.55 3.51 21.46
C GLY A 189 -13.35 3.82 19.97
N GLN A 190 -13.39 5.10 19.56
CA GLN A 190 -13.16 5.51 18.17
C GLN A 190 -11.66 5.70 17.89
N TRP A 191 -11.07 4.79 17.12
CA TRP A 191 -9.62 4.79 16.84
C TRP A 191 -9.21 5.73 15.70
N ILE A 192 -10.16 6.23 14.91
CA ILE A 192 -9.86 7.17 13.82
C ILE A 192 -9.18 8.45 14.31
N VAL A 193 -9.45 8.87 15.55
CA VAL A 193 -8.82 10.07 16.14
C VAL A 193 -7.35 9.82 16.48
N SER A 194 -7.02 8.62 16.97
CA SER A 194 -5.63 8.22 17.27
C SER A 194 -4.84 7.81 16.03
N LYS A 195 -5.52 7.27 15.00
CA LYS A 195 -4.90 6.64 13.83
C LYS A 195 -4.95 7.53 12.58
N GLY A 196 -5.87 8.49 12.49
CA GLY A 196 -6.22 9.14 11.23
C GLY A 196 -5.60 10.52 10.97
N GLN A 197 -4.54 10.89 11.69
CA GLN A 197 -3.85 12.17 11.50
C GLN A 197 -3.06 12.18 10.19
N ASP A 198 -2.77 13.36 9.65
CA ASP A 198 -1.90 13.48 8.46
C ASP A 198 -0.55 12.80 8.71
N SER A 199 0.02 12.16 7.69
CA SER A 199 1.26 11.38 7.73
C SER A 199 1.26 10.11 8.60
N PHE A 200 0.11 9.70 9.16
CA PHE A 200 0.07 8.52 10.02
C PHE A 200 -0.07 7.19 9.25
N ALA A 201 -0.08 7.21 7.92
CA ALA A 201 -0.08 6.02 7.07
C ALA A 201 1.07 6.02 6.05
N PRO A 202 2.36 6.07 6.45
CA PRO A 202 3.46 5.86 5.53
C PRO A 202 3.34 4.49 4.86
N MET A 203 3.44 4.46 3.53
CA MET A 203 3.20 3.26 2.73
C MET A 203 4.27 3.12 1.64
N GLY A 204 4.69 1.89 1.37
CA GLY A 204 5.59 1.58 0.25
C GLY A 204 6.86 0.82 0.65
N PRO A 205 7.90 0.84 -0.20
CA PRO A 205 8.05 1.68 -1.41
C PRO A 205 7.25 1.22 -2.64
N CYS A 206 6.85 -0.05 -2.68
CA CYS A 206 6.20 -0.64 -3.86
C CYS A 206 5.07 -1.60 -3.47
N ILE A 207 4.27 -2.00 -4.45
CA ILE A 207 3.34 -3.11 -4.33
C ILE A 207 3.99 -4.38 -4.91
N VAL A 208 4.12 -5.35 -4.00
CA VAL A 208 4.22 -6.80 -4.12
C VAL A 208 3.09 -7.50 -4.88
N THR A 209 3.13 -7.83 -6.18
CA THR A 209 1.97 -8.57 -6.74
C THR A 209 1.77 -9.92 -6.05
N ALA A 210 0.51 -10.32 -5.90
CA ALA A 210 0.16 -11.48 -5.08
C ALA A 210 0.76 -12.79 -5.59
N ASP A 211 0.95 -12.93 -6.91
CA ASP A 211 1.57 -14.09 -7.56
C ASP A 211 3.07 -14.25 -7.25
N GLU A 212 3.74 -13.21 -6.75
CA GLU A 212 5.14 -13.28 -6.31
C GLU A 212 5.31 -13.58 -4.83
N ILE A 213 4.20 -13.70 -4.09
CA ILE A 213 4.21 -14.10 -2.68
C ILE A 213 3.62 -15.50 -2.58
N GLY A 214 4.46 -16.47 -2.19
CA GLY A 214 4.05 -17.87 -2.07
C GLY A 214 2.98 -18.07 -1.01
N ASP A 215 3.29 -17.73 0.25
CA ASP A 215 2.33 -17.75 1.35
C ASP A 215 2.33 -16.37 2.06
N PRO A 216 1.28 -15.55 1.90
CA PRO A 216 1.18 -14.26 2.59
C PRO A 216 0.99 -14.39 4.10
N HIS A 217 0.75 -15.59 4.63
CA HIS A 217 0.65 -15.87 6.07
C HIS A 217 2.01 -16.15 6.73
N ASP A 218 3.10 -16.23 5.95
CA ASP A 218 4.47 -16.53 6.42
C ASP A 218 5.46 -15.47 5.91
N LEU A 219 5.15 -14.19 6.17
CA LEU A 219 5.96 -13.01 5.80
C LEU A 219 6.62 -12.35 7.01
#